data_AF-A0A7E4W5Q1-F1
#
_entry.id   AF-A0A7E4W5Q1-F1
#
_cell.length_a   1.000
_cell.length_b   1.000
_cell.length_c   1.000
_cell.angle_alpha   90.00
_cell.angle_beta   90.00
_cell.angle_gamma   90.00
#
_symmetry.space_group_name_H-M   'P 1'
#
loop_
_entity.id
_entity.type
_entity.pdbx_description
1 polymer ?
#
loop_
_entity_poly.entity_id
_entity_poly.type
_entity_poly.pdbx_seq_one_letter_code
_entity_poly.pdbx_strand_id
1 'polypeptide(L)'
;MCKHVLAMCLLVAAAVALEETFDHELQQYERLMIKFKPSKKFSFEFLTESNEPVFKLTCADGKNIRIVHDDAEPIIKDVGLAPGKELELSFYVGDDGVHITKDSLGLADFNTTGHPLTKIVKIKMSGLEETPVFSAVL
;
A
#
# COMPACT_ATOMS: atom_id res chain seq x y z
N MET A 1 -33.46 -20.98 43.41
CA MET A 1 -32.51 -19.84 43.37
C MET A 1 -31.40 -20.18 42.38
N CYS A 2 -31.58 -19.87 41.08
CA CYS A 2 -30.56 -20.13 40.06
C CYS A 2 -29.66 -18.88 39.92
N LYS A 3 -28.40 -19.01 40.35
CA LYS A 3 -27.35 -18.01 40.10
C LYS A 3 -26.86 -18.18 38.66
N HIS A 4 -27.21 -17.26 37.77
CA HIS A 4 -26.56 -17.14 36.47
C HIS A 4 -25.27 -16.35 36.66
N VAL A 5 -24.12 -17.03 36.48
CA VAL A 5 -22.82 -16.38 36.34
C VAL A 5 -22.77 -15.85 34.91
N LEU A 6 -22.92 -14.53 34.77
CA LEU A 6 -22.73 -13.83 33.50
C LEU A 6 -21.22 -13.82 33.22
N ALA A 7 -20.75 -14.78 32.42
CA ALA A 7 -19.41 -14.75 31.86
C ALA A 7 -19.34 -13.55 30.91
N MET A 8 -18.73 -12.46 31.40
CA MET A 8 -18.36 -11.31 30.60
C MET A 8 -17.27 -11.77 29.62
N CYS A 9 -17.68 -12.20 28.42
CA CYS A 9 -16.77 -12.42 27.31
C CYS A 9 -16.04 -11.10 27.05
N LEU A 10 -14.78 -11.07 27.46
CA LEU A 10 -13.82 -10.05 27.07
C LEU A 10 -13.69 -10.14 25.55
N LEU A 11 -14.43 -9.31 24.80
CA LEU A 11 -14.12 -9.09 23.40
C LEU A 11 -12.73 -8.45 23.35
N VAL A 12 -11.71 -9.29 23.15
CA VAL A 12 -10.45 -8.83 22.59
C VAL A 12 -10.80 -8.39 21.18
N ALA A 13 -11.06 -7.10 21.00
CA ALA A 13 -11.09 -6.49 19.69
C ALA A 13 -9.65 -6.56 19.15
N ALA A 14 -9.28 -7.71 18.58
CA ALA A 14 -8.18 -7.76 17.65
C ALA A 14 -8.57 -6.80 16.53
N ALA A 15 -7.88 -5.67 16.43
CA ALA A 15 -8.07 -4.72 15.34
C ALA A 15 -7.91 -5.50 14.04
N VAL A 16 -9.03 -5.79 13.37
CA VAL A 16 -9.02 -6.46 12.07
C VAL A 16 -8.44 -5.44 11.11
N ALA A 17 -7.25 -5.73 10.59
CA ALA A 17 -6.67 -4.87 9.59
C ALA A 17 -7.55 -4.89 8.33
N LEU A 18 -7.86 -3.72 7.82
CA LEU A 18 -8.72 -3.54 6.66
C LEU A 18 -7.99 -3.99 5.38
N GLU A 19 -8.74 -4.60 4.48
CA GLU A 19 -8.33 -4.87 3.09
C GLU A 19 -9.22 -4.07 2.14
N GLU A 20 -8.61 -3.41 1.17
CA GLU A 20 -9.30 -2.56 0.18
C GLU A 20 -8.78 -2.87 -1.21
N THR A 21 -9.64 -2.76 -2.22
CA THR A 21 -9.23 -2.80 -3.63
C THR A 21 -9.71 -1.52 -4.30
N PHE A 22 -8.80 -0.86 -5.01
CA PHE A 22 -9.06 0.36 -5.74
C PHE A 22 -8.80 0.11 -7.22
N ASP A 23 -9.85 0.19 -8.04
CA ASP A 23 -9.76 0.12 -9.50
C ASP A 23 -9.46 1.52 -10.05
N HIS A 24 -8.29 1.69 -10.66
CA HIS A 24 -7.84 2.92 -11.32
C HIS A 24 -6.75 2.59 -12.34
N GLU A 25 -6.97 2.96 -13.60
CA GLU A 25 -5.97 2.87 -14.65
C GLU A 25 -4.95 3.99 -14.50
N LEU A 26 -3.72 3.63 -14.11
CA LEU A 26 -2.63 4.58 -13.99
C LEU A 26 -2.20 5.10 -15.36
N GLN A 27 -2.32 6.40 -15.56
CA GLN A 27 -1.96 7.06 -16.82
C GLN A 27 -0.51 7.53 -16.80
N GLN A 28 0.09 7.62 -17.98
CA GLN A 28 1.40 8.24 -18.14
C GLN A 28 1.34 9.71 -17.70
N TYR A 29 2.36 10.14 -16.95
CA TYR A 29 2.48 11.42 -16.26
C TYR A 29 1.49 11.67 -15.11
N GLU A 30 0.68 10.68 -14.76
CA GLU A 30 -0.17 10.77 -13.60
C GLU A 30 0.65 10.68 -12.31
N ARG A 31 0.26 11.49 -11.33
CA ARG A 31 0.66 11.31 -9.93
C ARG A 31 -0.55 10.83 -9.13
N LEU A 32 -0.51 9.57 -8.72
CA LEU A 32 -1.44 9.01 -7.74
C LEU A 32 -0.88 9.20 -6.33
N MET A 33 -1.64 9.86 -5.46
CA MET A 33 -1.38 10.03 -4.05
C MET A 33 -2.33 9.15 -3.25
N ILE A 34 -1.77 8.36 -2.33
CA ILE A 34 -2.52 7.52 -1.42
C ILE A 34 -2.16 7.92 0.01
N LYS A 35 -3.14 8.47 0.72
CA LYS A 35 -3.03 8.81 2.13
C LYS A 35 -3.76 7.76 2.95
N PHE A 36 -3.07 7.15 3.90
CA PHE A 36 -3.62 6.03 4.67
C PHE A 36 -3.00 5.94 6.06
N LYS A 37 -3.67 5.24 6.96
CA LYS A 37 -3.17 4.95 8.29
C LYS A 37 -2.74 3.48 8.35
N PRO A 38 -1.42 3.18 8.25
CA PRO A 38 -0.95 1.81 8.29
C PRO A 38 -1.10 1.22 9.69
N SER A 39 -1.45 -0.06 9.74
CA SER A 39 -1.18 -0.87 10.92
C SER A 39 0.33 -1.18 11.00
N LYS A 40 0.76 -1.96 12.00
CA LYS A 40 2.17 -2.40 12.12
C LYS A 40 2.68 -3.15 10.89
N LYS A 41 1.80 -3.78 10.10
CA LYS A 41 2.15 -4.46 8.85
C LYS A 41 1.17 -4.07 7.76
N PHE A 42 1.65 -3.77 6.57
CA PHE A 42 0.78 -3.45 5.43
C PHE A 42 1.41 -3.89 4.11
N SER A 43 0.58 -4.04 3.09
CA SER A 43 1.05 -4.30 1.73
C SER A 43 0.16 -3.66 0.69
N PHE A 44 0.78 -3.24 -0.41
CA PHE A 44 0.15 -2.63 -1.57
C PHE A 44 0.63 -3.44 -2.78
N GLU A 45 -0.31 -3.98 -3.54
CA GLU A 45 -0.05 -4.74 -4.76
C GLU A 45 -0.69 -3.99 -5.92
N PHE A 46 0.15 -3.57 -6.88
CA PHE A 46 -0.28 -2.89 -8.09
C PHE A 46 -0.39 -3.94 -9.18
N LEU A 47 -1.60 -4.11 -9.70
CA LEU A 47 -2.00 -5.27 -10.49
C LEU A 47 -2.51 -4.87 -11.87
N THR A 48 -2.35 -5.78 -12.82
CA THR A 48 -2.99 -5.70 -14.14
C THR A 48 -4.48 -6.07 -14.09
N GLU A 49 -5.20 -5.91 -15.21
CA GLU A 49 -6.61 -6.31 -15.33
C GLU A 49 -6.80 -7.81 -15.01
N SER A 50 -5.83 -8.62 -15.43
CA SER A 50 -5.73 -10.06 -15.19
C SER A 50 -5.28 -10.43 -13.77
N ASN A 51 -5.10 -9.45 -12.88
CA ASN A 51 -4.58 -9.59 -11.51
C ASN A 51 -3.12 -10.10 -11.44
N GLU A 52 -2.31 -9.84 -12.46
CA GLU A 52 -0.87 -10.10 -12.39
C GLU A 52 -0.18 -8.93 -11.67
N PRO A 53 0.72 -9.19 -10.70
CA PRO A 53 1.41 -8.12 -9.99
C PRO A 53 2.48 -7.47 -10.86
N VAL A 54 2.43 -6.13 -10.96
CA VAL A 54 3.47 -5.32 -11.60
C VAL A 54 4.55 -4.95 -10.59
N PHE A 55 4.13 -4.47 -9.41
CA PHE A 55 5.03 -4.29 -8.27
C PHE A 55 4.28 -4.38 -6.95
N LYS A 56 5.03 -4.63 -5.89
CA LYS A 56 4.53 -4.78 -4.52
C LYS A 56 5.35 -3.96 -3.54
N LEU A 57 4.64 -3.20 -2.70
CA LEU A 57 5.20 -2.61 -1.48
C LEU A 57 4.75 -3.42 -0.28
N THR A 58 5.66 -3.68 0.65
CA THR A 58 5.33 -4.38 1.89
C THR A 58 6.12 -3.81 3.05
N CYS A 59 5.43 -3.53 4.15
CA CYS A 59 6.04 -3.31 5.45
C CYS A 59 5.68 -4.49 6.35
N ALA A 60 6.67 -5.33 6.68
CA ALA A 60 6.47 -6.53 7.51
C ALA A 60 7.02 -6.39 8.93
N ASP A 61 8.00 -5.50 9.12
CA ASP A 61 8.71 -5.28 10.38
C ASP A 61 8.21 -4.04 11.15
N GLY A 62 7.30 -3.27 10.55
CA GLY A 62 6.77 -2.02 11.13
C GLY A 62 7.74 -0.84 11.01
N LYS A 63 8.78 -0.94 10.18
CA LYS A 63 9.80 0.09 10.01
C LYS A 63 10.16 0.33 8.55
N ASN A 64 10.49 -0.74 7.84
CA ASN A 64 10.99 -0.69 6.48
C ASN A 64 9.90 -1.02 5.48
N ILE A 65 9.82 -0.23 4.41
CA ILE A 65 9.13 -0.61 3.19
C ILE A 65 10.11 -1.38 2.32
N ARG A 66 9.69 -2.58 1.91
CA ARG A 66 10.31 -3.37 0.85
C ARG A 66 9.49 -3.22 -0.42
N ILE A 67 10.15 -2.87 -1.52
CA ILE A 67 9.56 -2.70 -2.84
C ILE A 67 10.15 -3.78 -3.74
N VAL A 68 9.29 -4.57 -4.35
CA VAL A 68 9.66 -5.64 -5.28
C VAL A 68 8.95 -5.38 -6.60
N HIS A 69 9.69 -5.38 -7.70
CA HIS A 69 9.18 -5.23 -9.06
C HIS A 69 9.88 -6.26 -9.96
N ASP A 70 9.13 -6.98 -10.78
CA ASP A 70 9.63 -8.06 -11.65
C ASP A 70 10.66 -8.99 -10.93
N ASP A 71 11.75 -9.33 -11.62
CA ASP A 71 12.88 -10.13 -11.10
C ASP A 71 14.02 -9.27 -10.51
N ALA A 72 13.76 -7.99 -10.22
CA ALA A 72 14.78 -7.09 -9.70
C ALA A 72 15.06 -7.31 -8.21
N GLU A 73 16.26 -6.90 -7.77
CA GLU A 73 16.61 -6.90 -6.36
C GLU A 73 15.68 -5.97 -5.56
N PRO A 74 15.14 -6.41 -4.41
CA PRO A 74 14.23 -5.60 -3.60
C PRO A 74 14.87 -4.31 -3.12
N ILE A 75 14.15 -3.20 -3.26
CA ILE A 75 14.54 -1.92 -2.67
C ILE A 75 13.99 -1.87 -1.25
N ILE A 76 14.85 -1.62 -0.26
CA ILE A 76 14.46 -1.53 1.15
C ILE A 76 14.75 -0.12 1.66
N LYS A 77 13.72 0.55 2.17
CA LYS A 77 13.82 1.90 2.73
C LYS A 77 13.17 1.97 4.11
N ASP A 78 13.90 2.56 5.06
CA ASP A 78 13.32 3.01 6.32
C ASP A 78 12.44 4.22 6.04
N VAL A 79 11.16 4.12 6.36
CA VAL A 79 10.20 5.20 6.12
C VAL A 79 9.74 5.88 7.40
N GLY A 80 10.33 5.53 8.56
CA GLY A 80 10.03 6.17 9.84
C GLY A 80 8.56 6.06 10.23
N LEU A 81 7.98 4.85 10.13
CA LEU A 81 6.59 4.63 10.53
C LEU A 81 6.40 4.96 12.02
N ALA A 82 5.42 5.80 12.30
CA ALA A 82 4.96 6.10 13.65
C ALA A 82 3.58 5.47 13.85
N PRO A 83 3.39 4.62 14.88
CA PRO A 83 2.08 4.02 15.15
C PRO A 83 0.98 5.08 15.25
N GLY A 84 -0.15 4.82 14.58
CA GLY A 84 -1.31 5.71 14.59
C GLY A 84 -1.15 7.01 13.80
N LYS A 85 -0.06 7.20 13.05
CA LYS A 85 0.12 8.34 12.15
C LYS A 85 -0.22 7.97 10.71
N GLU A 86 -0.83 8.92 10.01
CA GLU A 86 -1.04 8.80 8.57
C GLU A 86 0.29 8.80 7.82
N LEU A 87 0.32 8.08 6.71
CA LEU A 87 1.38 8.02 5.74
C LEU A 87 0.80 8.43 4.39
N GLU A 88 1.54 9.26 3.65
CA GLU A 88 1.24 9.57 2.26
C GLU A 88 2.32 8.96 1.37
N LEU A 89 1.89 8.15 0.39
CA LEU A 89 2.75 7.67 -0.69
C LEU A 89 2.27 8.28 -2.00
N SER A 90 3.21 8.82 -2.78
CA SER A 90 2.94 9.28 -4.14
C SER A 90 3.63 8.37 -5.14
N PHE A 91 2.89 7.99 -6.18
CA PHE A 91 3.34 7.18 -7.30
C PHE A 91 3.23 8.04 -8.54
N TYR A 92 4.37 8.47 -9.09
CA TYR A 92 4.43 9.22 -10.32
C TYR A 92 4.85 8.30 -11.46
N VAL A 93 4.04 8.27 -12.50
CA VAL A 93 4.23 7.43 -13.68
C VAL A 93 4.93 8.28 -14.74
N GLY A 94 6.24 8.13 -14.90
CA GLY A 94 7.04 8.87 -15.88
C GLY A 94 7.19 8.13 -17.21
N ASP A 95 8.01 8.71 -18.09
CA ASP A 95 8.44 8.03 -19.34
C ASP A 95 9.24 6.76 -19.08
N ASP A 96 10.03 6.78 -18.01
CA ASP A 96 11.04 5.76 -17.72
C ASP A 96 10.61 4.74 -16.65
N GLY A 97 9.40 4.88 -16.09
CA GLY A 97 8.88 3.97 -15.06
C GLY A 97 8.05 4.64 -13.95
N VAL A 98 8.07 4.03 -12.77
CA VAL A 98 7.37 4.53 -11.57
C VAL A 98 8.37 5.14 -10.60
N HIS A 99 8.06 6.35 -10.16
CA HIS A 99 8.76 7.08 -9.11
C HIS A 99 7.90 7.09 -7.84
N ILE A 100 8.39 6.49 -6.77
CA ILE A 100 7.68 6.36 -5.49
C ILE A 100 8.29 7.30 -4.48
N THR A 101 7.47 8.15 -3.88
CA THR A 101 7.91 9.08 -2.83
C THR A 101 7.02 8.99 -1.58
N LYS A 102 7.59 9.39 -0.44
CA LYS A 102 6.89 9.66 0.82
C LYS A 102 7.15 11.10 1.22
N ASP A 103 6.12 11.92 1.40
CA ASP A 103 6.27 13.32 1.81
C ASP A 103 7.32 14.09 0.97
N SER A 104 7.43 13.81 -0.34
CA SER A 104 8.47 14.31 -1.27
C SER A 104 9.86 13.69 -1.18
N LEU A 105 10.11 12.73 -0.27
CA LEU A 105 11.36 11.95 -0.22
C LEU A 105 11.28 10.76 -1.18
N GLY A 106 12.25 10.65 -2.09
CA GLY A 106 12.38 9.51 -3.00
C GLY A 106 12.60 8.20 -2.27
N LEU A 107 11.72 7.22 -2.50
CA LEU A 107 11.83 5.86 -1.97
C LEU A 107 12.40 4.89 -3.00
N ALA A 108 11.87 4.91 -4.21
CA ALA A 108 12.32 4.03 -5.28
C ALA A 108 11.96 4.62 -6.64
N ASP A 109 12.83 4.33 -7.60
CA ASP A 109 12.62 4.58 -9.02
C ASP A 109 12.90 3.26 -9.73
N PHE A 110 11.94 2.77 -10.51
CA PHE A 110 12.13 1.56 -11.30
C PHE A 110 11.38 1.62 -12.62
N ASN A 111 11.99 1.01 -13.64
CA ASN A 111 11.36 0.80 -14.94
C ASN A 111 10.48 -0.45 -14.90
N THR A 112 9.30 -0.38 -15.51
CA THR A 112 8.40 -1.51 -15.68
C THR A 112 8.66 -2.18 -17.03
N THR A 113 9.72 -3.01 -17.07
CA THR A 113 10.18 -3.65 -18.32
C THR A 113 9.23 -4.72 -18.85
N GLY A 114 8.43 -5.37 -17.98
CA GLY A 114 7.48 -6.42 -18.36
C GLY A 114 6.04 -5.96 -18.61
N HIS A 115 5.66 -4.80 -18.07
CA HIS A 115 4.30 -4.28 -18.13
C HIS A 115 4.32 -2.79 -18.47
N PRO A 116 3.70 -2.33 -19.58
CA PRO A 116 3.49 -0.90 -19.75
C PRO A 116 2.66 -0.36 -18.58
N LEU A 117 3.02 0.84 -18.12
CA LEU A 117 2.45 1.47 -16.93
C LEU A 117 0.92 1.62 -17.00
N THR A 118 0.40 1.83 -18.21
CA THR A 118 -1.03 1.86 -18.53
C THR A 118 -1.78 0.56 -18.24
N LYS A 119 -1.07 -0.54 -17.95
CA LYS A 119 -1.71 -1.81 -17.55
C LYS A 119 -1.99 -1.90 -16.07
N ILE A 120 -1.46 -1.01 -15.23
CA ILE A 120 -1.79 -1.01 -13.80
C ILE A 120 -3.19 -0.41 -13.66
N VAL A 121 -4.15 -1.25 -13.32
CA VAL A 121 -5.56 -0.86 -13.22
C VAL A 121 -6.16 -1.09 -11.83
N LYS A 122 -5.41 -1.76 -10.95
CA LYS A 122 -5.91 -2.26 -9.67
C LYS A 122 -4.84 -2.11 -8.60
N ILE A 123 -5.24 -1.62 -7.45
CA ILE A 123 -4.39 -1.55 -6.26
C ILE A 123 -5.08 -2.32 -5.14
N LYS A 124 -4.51 -3.46 -4.77
CA LYS A 124 -4.95 -4.22 -3.60
C LYS A 124 -4.13 -3.80 -2.39
N MET A 125 -4.81 -3.36 -1.33
CA MET A 125 -4.19 -2.92 -0.10
C MET A 125 -4.65 -3.80 1.06
N SER A 126 -3.75 -4.03 2.00
CA SER A 126 -4.05 -4.72 3.25
C SER A 126 -3.24 -4.13 4.39
N GLY A 127 -3.69 -4.36 5.62
CA GLY A 127 -2.96 -3.87 6.78
C GLY A 127 -3.27 -2.43 7.15
N LEU A 128 -4.46 -1.92 6.79
CA LEU A 128 -4.86 -0.54 7.04
C LEU A 128 -5.70 -0.44 8.33
N GLU A 129 -5.57 0.67 9.05
CA GLU A 129 -6.41 0.96 10.23
C GLU A 129 -7.73 1.66 9.85
N GLU A 130 -7.79 2.29 8.68
CA GLU A 130 -8.95 3.00 8.15
C GLU A 130 -8.93 3.02 6.61
N THR A 131 -10.05 3.40 6.01
CA THR A 131 -10.18 3.52 4.56
C THR A 131 -9.21 4.58 4.02
N PRO A 132 -8.37 4.25 3.03
CA PRO A 132 -7.42 5.17 2.44
C PRO A 132 -8.12 6.24 1.58
N VAL A 133 -7.48 7.40 1.46
CA VAL A 133 -7.90 8.50 0.59
C VAL A 133 -7.00 8.52 -0.64
N PHE A 134 -7.62 8.55 -1.81
CA PHE A 134 -6.94 8.63 -3.11
C PHE A 134 -7.10 10.01 -3.71
N SER A 135 -6.04 10.51 -4.33
CA SER A 135 -6.07 11.70 -5.17
C SER A 135 -5.16 11.48 -6.37
N ALA A 136 -5.62 11.82 -7.56
CA ALA A 136 -4.85 11.69 -8.79
C ALA A 136 -4.80 13.04 -9.51
N VAL A 137 -3.63 13.36 -10.07
CA VAL A 137 -3.38 14.59 -10.82
C VAL A 137 -2.57 14.25 -12.07
N LEU A 138 -2.99 14.80 -13.21
CA LEU A 138 -2.29 14.75 -14.50
C LEU A 138 -1.45 16.01 -14.73
#